data_AF-A0A820P407-F1
#
_entry.id   AF-A0A820P407-F1
#
_cell.length_a   1.000
_cell.length_b   1.000
_cell.length_c   1.000
_cell.angle_alpha   90.00
_cell.angle_beta   90.00
_cell.angle_gamma   90.00
#
_symmetry.space_group_name_H-M   'P 1'
#
loop_
_entity.id
_entity.type
_entity.pdbx_description
1 polymer ?
#
loop_
_entity_poly.entity_id
_entity_poly.type
_entity_poly.pdbx_seq_one_letter_code
_entity_poly.pdbx_strand_id
1 'polypeptide(L)'
;MDGFQHPYNFTAGEATKKWRTLVANDGILLAREFNTLQKLDTNRITIATNPINKSKNRYALVYPYDEDYCRVCLKKEIDNQSNEHSDYINASVIWSIPPV
;
A
#
# COMPACT_ATOMS: atom_id res chain seq x y z
N MET A 1 25.18 7.09 -0.33
CA MET A 1 23.86 7.54 -0.83
C MET A 1 23.70 6.85 -2.16
N ASP A 2 23.45 5.55 -2.12
CA ASP A 2 23.39 4.73 -3.33
C ASP A 2 22.00 4.92 -3.93
N GLY A 3 21.96 5.41 -5.17
CA GLY A 3 20.73 5.69 -5.90
C GLY A 3 19.86 4.45 -5.93
N PHE A 4 18.59 4.60 -5.54
CA PHE A 4 17.60 3.54 -5.62
C PHE A 4 17.29 3.30 -7.11
N GLN A 5 18.05 2.42 -7.76
CA GLN A 5 17.81 2.04 -9.15
C GLN A 5 16.57 1.13 -9.19
N HIS A 6 15.47 1.65 -9.71
CA HIS A 6 14.23 0.89 -9.82
C HIS A 6 14.44 -0.29 -10.80
N PRO A 7 14.17 -1.55 -10.41
CA PRO A 7 14.58 -2.74 -11.17
C PRO A 7 13.78 -2.99 -12.48
N TYR A 8 12.92 -2.06 -12.89
CA TYR A 8 11.92 -2.29 -13.95
C TYR A 8 11.86 -1.17 -14.99
N ASN A 9 13.02 -0.70 -15.46
CA ASN A 9 13.07 0.12 -16.67
C ASN A 9 13.05 -0.79 -17.91
N PHE A 10 11.85 -1.12 -18.39
CA PHE A 10 11.68 -1.82 -19.66
C PHE A 10 11.48 -0.83 -20.79
N THR A 11 12.13 -1.05 -21.93
CA THR A 11 11.64 -0.49 -23.20
C THR A 11 10.26 -1.08 -23.52
N ALA A 12 9.49 -0.42 -24.39
CA ALA A 12 8.20 -0.93 -24.84
C ALA A 12 8.30 -2.33 -25.50
N GLY A 13 9.41 -2.59 -26.21
CA GLY A 13 9.70 -3.89 -26.81
C GLY A 13 9.94 -4.98 -25.76
N GLU A 14 10.73 -4.68 -24.74
CA GLU A 14 11.00 -5.61 -23.63
C GLU A 14 9.74 -5.90 -22.80
N ALA A 15 8.92 -4.87 -22.53
CA ALA A 15 7.65 -5.03 -21.83
C ALA A 15 6.69 -5.95 -22.61
N THR A 16 6.60 -5.76 -23.93
CA THR A 16 5.77 -6.62 -24.80
C THR A 16 6.25 -8.07 -24.79
N LYS A 17 7.56 -8.29 -24.88
CA LYS A 17 8.16 -9.63 -24.81
C LYS A 17 7.91 -10.28 -23.45
N LYS A 18 8.13 -9.54 -22.35
CA LYS A 18 7.89 -10.03 -20.98
C LYS A 18 6.42 -10.39 -20.77
N TRP A 19 5.48 -9.55 -21.19
CA TRP A 19 4.05 -9.83 -21.10
C TRP A 19 3.66 -11.15 -21.75
N ARG A 20 4.08 -11.37 -23.01
CA ARG A 20 3.81 -12.63 -23.74
C ARG A 20 4.33 -13.85 -22.98
N THR A 21 5.52 -13.76 -22.41
CA THR A 21 6.10 -14.84 -21.59
C THR A 21 5.31 -15.06 -20.31
N LEU A 22 4.90 -13.99 -19.62
CA LEU A 22 4.19 -14.09 -18.34
C LEU A 22 2.81 -14.74 -18.46
N VAL A 23 2.07 -14.44 -19.52
CA VAL A 23 0.71 -14.95 -19.73
C VAL A 23 0.64 -16.29 -20.45
N ALA A 24 1.74 -16.77 -21.03
CA ALA A 24 1.81 -18.10 -21.60
C ALA A 24 1.56 -19.19 -20.54
N ASN A 25 1.16 -20.38 -21.00
CA ASN A 25 0.87 -21.54 -20.13
C ASN A 25 -0.07 -21.18 -18.97
N ASP A 26 -1.24 -20.65 -19.31
CA ASP A 26 -2.28 -20.22 -18.36
C ASP A 26 -1.80 -19.23 -17.29
N GLY A 27 -0.78 -18.43 -17.62
CA GLY A 27 -0.27 -17.39 -16.74
C GLY A 27 0.51 -17.90 -15.52
N ILE A 28 1.04 -19.13 -15.56
CA ILE A 28 1.81 -19.71 -14.44
C ILE A 28 2.96 -18.78 -14.00
N LEU A 29 3.67 -18.17 -14.96
CA LEU A 29 4.77 -17.26 -14.66
C LEU A 29 4.29 -15.93 -14.09
N LEU A 30 3.15 -15.40 -14.58
CA LEU A 30 2.51 -14.22 -14.00
C LEU A 30 2.10 -14.48 -12.54
N ALA A 31 1.43 -15.61 -12.28
CA ALA A 31 1.02 -15.97 -10.93
C ALA A 31 2.22 -16.15 -10.00
N ARG A 32 3.30 -16.78 -10.48
CA ARG A 32 4.54 -16.92 -9.72
C ARG A 32 5.16 -15.56 -9.40
N GLU A 33 5.30 -14.66 -10.37
CA GLU A 33 5.85 -13.32 -10.15
C GLU A 33 4.98 -12.54 -9.17
N PHE A 34 3.67 -12.54 -9.34
CA PHE A 34 2.73 -11.90 -8.41
C PHE A 34 2.86 -12.42 -6.97
N ASN A 35 3.02 -13.74 -6.79
CA ASN A 35 3.18 -14.35 -5.48
C ASN A 35 4.53 -14.04 -4.79
N THR A 36 5.48 -13.41 -5.49
CA THR A 36 6.72 -12.90 -4.88
C THR A 36 6.56 -11.49 -4.29
N LEU A 37 5.45 -10.79 -4.56
CA LEU A 37 5.19 -9.49 -3.97
C LEU A 37 5.20 -9.58 -2.44
N GLN A 38 5.78 -8.58 -1.80
CA GLN A 38 5.93 -8.56 -0.35
C GLN A 38 4.56 -8.63 0.32
N LYS A 39 4.44 -9.54 1.30
CA LYS A 39 3.21 -9.72 2.07
C LYS A 39 3.02 -8.59 3.07
N LEU A 40 1.77 -8.42 3.50
CA LEU A 40 1.37 -7.46 4.52
C LEU A 40 2.23 -7.60 5.79
N ASP A 41 2.74 -6.48 6.30
CA ASP A 41 3.31 -6.41 7.65
C ASP A 41 2.22 -5.99 8.62
N THR A 42 1.71 -6.96 9.39
CA THR A 42 0.64 -6.73 10.38
C THR A 42 1.07 -5.90 11.57
N ASN A 43 2.37 -5.66 11.77
CA ASN A 43 2.85 -4.79 12.84
C ASN A 43 2.63 -3.30 12.54
N ARG A 44 2.21 -2.97 11.31
CA ARG A 44 2.08 -1.58 10.82
C ARG A 44 0.63 -1.14 10.63
N ILE A 45 -0.33 -1.81 11.27
CA ILE A 45 -1.76 -1.50 11.15
C ILE A 45 -2.39 -1.22 12.52
N THR A 46 -1.60 -0.77 13.49
CA THR A 46 -2.00 -0.65 14.89
C THR A 46 -3.08 0.42 15.08
N ILE A 47 -2.99 1.54 14.35
CA ILE A 47 -3.98 2.63 14.42
C ILE A 47 -5.31 2.18 13.80
N ALA A 48 -5.23 1.47 12.67
CA ALA A 48 -6.41 1.01 11.94
C ALA A 48 -7.17 -0.11 12.66
N THR A 49 -6.47 -0.94 13.44
CA THR A 49 -7.05 -2.06 14.19
C THR A 49 -7.50 -1.70 15.61
N ASN A 50 -7.19 -0.49 16.08
CA ASN A 50 -7.70 0.04 17.35
C ASN A 50 -9.23 -0.11 17.40
N PRO A 51 -9.82 -0.63 18.51
CA PRO A 51 -11.27 -0.83 18.64
C PRO A 51 -12.13 0.36 18.24
N ILE A 52 -11.67 1.59 18.53
CA ILE A 52 -12.40 2.85 18.24
C ILE A 52 -12.47 3.13 16.73
N ASN A 53 -11.53 2.61 15.96
CA ASN A 53 -11.44 2.81 14.51
C ASN A 53 -12.04 1.67 13.70
N LYS A 54 -12.39 0.52 14.32
CA LYS A 54 -12.92 -0.65 13.59
C LYS A 54 -14.17 -0.34 12.77
N SER A 55 -15.11 0.44 13.32
CA SER A 55 -16.34 0.84 12.62
C SER A 55 -16.10 1.81 11.47
N LYS A 56 -14.93 2.47 11.43
CA LYS A 56 -14.51 3.38 10.35
C LYS A 56 -13.89 2.64 9.16
N ASN A 57 -13.72 1.32 9.27
CA ASN A 57 -13.24 0.45 8.19
C ASN A 57 -14.40 -0.28 7.51
N ARG A 58 -14.50 -0.19 6.18
CA ARG A 58 -15.52 -0.94 5.42
C ARG A 58 -15.28 -2.45 5.43
N TYR A 59 -14.02 -2.88 5.45
CA TYR A 59 -13.62 -4.29 5.40
C TYR A 59 -12.59 -4.61 6.48
N ALA A 60 -12.74 -5.77 7.13
CA ALA A 60 -11.93 -6.19 8.28
C ALA A 60 -10.49 -6.63 7.94
N LEU A 61 -10.11 -6.61 6.67
CA LEU A 61 -8.77 -7.02 6.20
C LEU A 61 -8.12 -5.96 5.29
N VAL A 62 -8.75 -4.81 5.12
CA VAL A 62 -8.26 -3.73 4.26
C VAL A 62 -8.01 -2.51 5.13
N TYR A 63 -6.75 -2.32 5.51
CA TYR A 63 -6.33 -1.27 6.43
C TYR A 63 -5.20 -0.42 5.80
N PRO A 64 -5.14 0.89 6.10
CA PRO A 64 -3.96 1.67 5.81
C PRO A 64 -2.82 1.28 6.77
N TYR A 65 -1.58 1.40 6.32
CA TYR A 65 -0.44 1.34 7.23
C TYR A 65 -0.37 2.60 8.11
N ASP A 66 0.27 2.49 9.27
CA ASP A 66 0.41 3.56 10.27
C ASP A 66 1.14 4.83 9.74
N GLU A 67 1.23 5.87 10.58
CA GLU A 67 1.67 7.23 10.18
C GLU A 67 3.08 7.28 9.59
N ASP A 68 4.01 6.53 10.17
CA ASP A 68 5.39 6.44 9.69
C ASP A 68 5.52 5.77 8.31
N TYR A 69 4.40 5.32 7.73
CA TYR A 69 4.34 4.71 6.41
C TYR A 69 3.55 5.53 5.42
N CYS A 70 2.23 5.56 5.55
CA CYS A 70 1.41 6.17 4.51
C CYS A 70 -0.03 6.53 4.88
N ARG A 71 -0.58 6.27 6.09
CA ARG A 71 -1.95 6.72 6.36
C ARG A 71 -2.08 8.23 6.20
N VAL A 72 -3.28 8.66 5.81
CA VAL A 72 -3.67 10.07 5.88
C VAL A 72 -4.13 10.40 7.30
N CYS A 73 -3.53 11.42 7.91
CA CYS A 73 -3.91 11.93 9.23
C CYS A 73 -4.83 13.15 9.07
N LEU A 74 -6.07 13.06 9.56
CA LEU A 74 -6.97 14.20 9.60
C LEU A 74 -6.54 15.19 10.70
N LYS A 75 -6.93 16.45 10.56
CA LYS A 75 -6.78 17.42 11.64
C LYS A 75 -7.67 16.99 12.81
N LYS A 76 -7.09 16.85 14.01
CA LYS A 76 -7.82 16.50 15.23
C LYS A 76 -8.90 17.54 15.52
N GLU A 77 -10.06 17.07 15.96
CA GLU A 77 -11.12 17.96 16.46
C GLU A 77 -10.66 18.60 17.78
N ILE A 78 -10.63 19.94 17.82
CA ILE A 78 -10.11 20.72 18.96
C ILE A 78 -11.12 20.77 20.12
N ASP A 79 -12.42 20.73 19.79
CA ASP A 79 -13.50 20.98 20.73
C ASP A 79 -14.03 19.71 21.44
N ASN A 80 -13.56 18.54 21.02
CA ASN A 80 -13.95 17.24 21.57
C ASN A 80 -12.73 16.49 22.13
N GLN A 81 -12.33 16.83 23.37
CA GLN A 81 -11.26 16.12 24.11
C GLN A 81 -11.50 14.61 24.25
N SER A 82 -12.74 14.14 24.04
CA SER A 82 -13.12 12.72 24.06
C SER A 82 -12.77 11.95 22.78
N ASN A 83 -12.31 12.62 21.71
CA ASN A 83 -12.15 12.01 20.39
C ASN A 83 -10.67 11.98 19.93
N GLU A 84 -9.80 11.38 20.77
CA GLU A 84 -8.35 11.25 20.54
C GLU A 84 -7.98 10.60 19.19
N HIS A 85 -8.92 9.85 18.59
CA HIS A 85 -8.79 9.17 17.30
C HIS A 85 -9.63 9.80 16.18
N SER A 86 -9.98 11.10 16.31
CA SER A 86 -10.61 11.90 15.25
C SER A 86 -9.69 12.12 14.04
N ASP A 87 -8.39 11.85 14.18
CA ASP A 87 -7.39 11.94 13.11
C ASP A 87 -7.45 10.76 12.12
N TYR A 88 -8.26 9.72 12.38
CA TYR A 88 -8.26 8.50 11.60
C TYR A 88 -9.26 8.50 10.43
N ILE A 89 -8.75 8.17 9.25
CA ILE A 89 -9.49 7.76 8.07
C ILE A 89 -8.81 6.53 7.45
N ASN A 90 -9.58 5.58 6.90
CA ASN A 90 -9.02 4.47 6.12
C ASN A 90 -8.61 4.99 4.73
N ALA A 91 -7.42 5.57 4.64
CA ALA A 91 -6.82 6.05 3.41
C ALA A 91 -5.28 6.05 3.52
N SER A 92 -4.60 5.88 2.38
CA SER A 92 -3.15 5.91 2.28
C SER A 92 -2.68 6.85 1.17
N VAL A 93 -1.58 7.57 1.41
CA VAL A 93 -0.82 8.28 0.37
C VAL A 93 -0.15 7.23 -0.51
N ILE A 94 -0.35 7.36 -1.82
CA ILE A 94 0.32 6.52 -2.82
C ILE A 94 1.33 7.40 -3.56
N TRP A 95 2.59 7.01 -3.47
CA TRP A 95 3.67 7.69 -4.18
C TRP A 95 3.59 7.36 -5.67
N SER A 96 3.60 8.39 -6.52
CA SER A 96 3.98 8.19 -7.92
C SER A 96 5.48 7.94 -8.01
N ILE A 97 5.94 7.52 -9.19
CA ILE A 97 7.36 7.41 -9.52
C ILE A 97 8.06 8.70 -9.05
N PRO A 98 9.16 8.64 -8.27
CA PRO A 98 9.92 9.83 -7.93
C PRO A 98 10.41 10.48 -9.23
N PRO A 99 10.36 11.82 -9.35
CA PRO A 99 10.85 12.51 -10.54
C PRO A 99 12.33 12.12 -10.76
N VAL A 100 12.64 11.72 -11.99
CA VAL A 100 13.99 11.44 -12.50
C VAL A 100 14.88 12.67 -12.49
#